data_AF-A0A803TWZ9-F1
#
_entry.id   AF-A0A803TWZ9-F1
#
_cell.length_a   1.000
_cell.length_b   1.000
_cell.length_c   1.000
_cell.angle_alpha   90.00
_cell.angle_beta   90.00
_cell.angle_gamma   90.00
#
_symmetry.space_group_name_H-M   'P 1'
#
loop_
_entity.id
_entity.type
_entity.pdbx_description
1 polymer ?
#
loop_
_entity_poly.entity_id
_entity_poly.type
_entity_poly.pdbx_seq_one_letter_code
_entity_poly.pdbx_strand_id
1 'polypeptide(L)'
;SIPPFSPEGIQGGSQSAPLRRRHVAHQIPKEILSDPDLQAAVGSLPPNYNFEVPKTVWRLRQSQAKRVALQMPEGLLMFACTLADILERFTGAETIIMGDVTYGACCEDDFTAKALWADFLVHDGHSCLVPIDATRGLQMLYVFVDIKVDTGHFVDSVRFNFDPGSRLALVSTVQFLSALQASARDLAPEYCVQIPQSKPLSPGEILGCTAPRLPSNTDAIVYLGDGRFHLESIMIANPSIPAYRY
;
A
#
# COMPACT_ATOMS: atom_id res chain seq x y z
N SER A 1 56.02 -12.12 45.15
CA SER A 1 55.54 -12.05 46.54
C SER A 1 54.69 -10.80 46.68
N ILE A 2 53.38 -10.98 46.78
CA ILE A 2 52.34 -9.94 46.73
C ILE A 2 52.13 -9.37 48.14
N PRO A 3 52.00 -8.05 48.32
CA PRO A 3 51.25 -7.46 49.42
C PRO A 3 49.88 -6.90 48.94
N PRO A 4 48.91 -6.75 49.85
CA PRO A 4 47.49 -7.01 49.58
C PRO A 4 46.64 -5.79 49.18
N PHE A 5 45.53 -6.11 48.52
CA PHE A 5 44.43 -5.25 48.09
C PHE A 5 43.62 -4.70 49.30
N SER A 6 43.30 -3.41 49.25
CA SER A 6 42.21 -2.78 50.02
C SER A 6 41.18 -2.22 49.03
N PRO A 7 39.85 -2.40 49.22
CA PRO A 7 38.85 -2.03 48.22
C PRO A 7 38.13 -0.73 48.60
N GLU A 8 38.42 0.39 47.92
CA GLU A 8 37.56 1.58 48.00
C GLU A 8 37.36 2.23 46.62
N GLY A 9 36.10 2.17 46.17
CA GLY A 9 35.35 3.27 45.57
C GLY A 9 35.90 3.98 44.32
N ILE A 10 35.38 3.61 43.15
CA ILE A 10 35.20 4.58 42.05
C ILE A 10 33.76 4.46 41.54
N GLN A 11 32.93 5.43 41.94
CA GLN A 11 31.61 5.69 41.36
C GLN A 11 31.80 6.25 39.96
N GLY A 12 31.52 5.45 38.92
CA GLY A 12 31.41 5.92 37.55
C GLY A 12 30.01 6.50 37.30
N GLY A 13 29.92 7.83 37.27
CA GLY A 13 28.69 8.53 36.86
C GLY A 13 28.41 8.32 35.38
N SER A 14 27.41 7.50 35.05
CA SER A 14 26.83 7.47 33.70
C SER A 14 25.87 8.65 33.55
N GLN A 15 26.34 9.77 33.02
CA GLN A 15 25.45 10.80 32.52
C GLN A 15 24.68 10.23 31.32
N SER A 16 23.40 9.92 31.53
CA SER A 16 22.48 9.51 30.48
C SER A 16 22.26 10.69 29.54
N ALA A 17 22.71 10.55 28.30
CA ALA A 17 22.37 11.47 27.22
C ALA A 17 20.83 11.58 27.12
N PRO A 18 20.27 12.78 26.93
CA PRO A 18 18.83 12.94 26.84
C PRO A 18 18.32 12.16 25.63
N LEU A 19 17.37 11.27 25.88
CA LEU A 19 16.61 10.54 24.86
C LEU A 19 16.07 11.56 23.86
N ARG A 20 16.66 11.61 22.66
CA ARG A 20 16.10 12.33 21.51
C ARG A 20 14.66 11.86 21.37
N ARG A 21 13.70 12.75 21.66
CA ARG A 21 12.28 12.53 21.36
C ARG A 21 12.20 12.08 19.91
N ARG A 22 11.75 10.84 19.68
CA ARG A 22 11.37 10.33 18.37
C ARG A 22 10.32 11.31 17.85
N HIS A 23 10.73 12.21 16.95
CA HIS A 23 9.83 13.18 16.35
C HIS A 23 8.68 12.41 15.68
N VAL A 24 7.46 12.89 15.90
CA VAL A 24 6.19 12.43 15.33
C VAL A 24 6.17 12.78 13.83
N ALA A 25 7.12 12.25 13.05
CA ALA A 25 7.49 12.77 11.74
C ALA A 25 6.52 12.41 10.59
N HIS A 26 5.41 11.71 10.86
CA HIS A 26 4.58 11.09 9.82
C HIS A 26 3.08 11.31 9.96
N GLN A 27 2.62 12.21 10.84
CA GLN A 27 1.20 12.55 10.89
C GLN A 27 0.90 13.71 9.94
N ILE A 28 -0.14 13.53 9.11
CA ILE A 28 -0.68 14.59 8.26
C ILE A 28 -1.21 15.69 9.20
N PRO A 29 -0.81 16.96 9.02
CA PRO A 29 -1.29 18.05 9.85
C PRO A 29 -2.81 18.16 9.84
N LYS A 30 -3.41 18.52 10.99
CA LYS A 30 -4.86 18.65 11.14
C LYS A 30 -5.42 19.73 10.22
N GLU A 31 -4.62 20.73 9.90
CA GLU A 31 -4.97 21.83 9.01
C GLU A 31 -5.25 21.32 7.59
N ILE A 32 -4.57 20.24 7.15
CA ILE A 32 -4.84 19.60 5.85
C ILE A 32 -6.03 18.66 5.96
N LEU A 33 -6.08 17.84 7.03
CA LEU A 33 -7.18 16.87 7.21
C LEU A 33 -8.54 17.55 7.38
N SER A 34 -8.58 18.70 8.05
CA SER A 34 -9.80 19.44 8.35
C SER A 34 -10.06 20.61 7.38
N ASP A 35 -9.30 20.72 6.28
CA ASP A 35 -9.52 21.75 5.26
C ASP A 35 -10.83 21.50 4.52
N PRO A 36 -11.86 22.34 4.67
CA PRO A 36 -13.18 22.11 4.07
C PRO A 36 -13.15 22.18 2.55
N ASP A 37 -12.27 22.99 1.97
CA ASP A 37 -12.13 23.12 0.51
C ASP A 37 -11.49 21.87 -0.07
N LEU A 38 -10.46 21.33 0.61
CA LEU A 38 -9.82 20.08 0.20
C LEU A 38 -10.79 18.91 0.29
N GLN A 39 -11.56 18.82 1.37
CA GLN A 39 -12.57 17.76 1.53
C GLN A 39 -13.67 17.85 0.47
N ALA A 40 -14.14 19.07 0.15
CA ALA A 40 -15.12 19.27 -0.92
C ALA A 40 -14.55 18.85 -2.30
N ALA A 41 -13.29 19.19 -2.58
CA ALA A 41 -12.64 18.83 -3.84
C ALA A 41 -12.42 17.31 -3.94
N VAL A 42 -11.96 16.66 -2.87
CA VAL A 42 -11.84 15.19 -2.78
C VAL A 42 -13.20 14.52 -2.94
N GLY A 43 -14.29 15.15 -2.47
CA GLY A 43 -15.65 14.65 -2.66
C GLY A 43 -16.12 14.54 -4.12
N SER A 44 -15.38 15.10 -5.08
CA SER A 44 -15.62 14.89 -6.51
C SER A 44 -15.09 13.57 -7.05
N LEU A 45 -14.18 12.92 -6.31
CA LEU A 45 -13.65 11.59 -6.62
C LEU A 45 -14.64 10.51 -6.16
N PRO A 46 -14.62 9.31 -6.77
CA PRO A 46 -15.54 8.24 -6.38
C PRO A 46 -15.31 7.83 -4.91
N PRO A 47 -16.39 7.77 -4.09
CA PRO A 47 -16.27 7.61 -2.63
C PRO A 47 -15.78 6.22 -2.18
N ASN A 48 -15.83 5.25 -3.10
CA ASN A 48 -15.31 3.91 -2.89
C ASN A 48 -13.82 3.80 -3.21
N TYR A 49 -13.15 4.82 -3.75
CA TYR A 49 -11.71 4.84 -3.95
C TYR A 49 -11.05 5.79 -2.95
N ASN A 50 -9.94 5.36 -2.35
CA ASN A 50 -9.15 6.19 -1.45
C ASN A 50 -7.78 6.49 -2.06
N PHE A 51 -7.70 7.62 -2.76
CA PHE A 51 -6.46 8.15 -3.35
C PHE A 51 -5.49 8.80 -2.35
N GLU A 52 -5.77 8.74 -1.04
CA GLU A 52 -4.96 9.36 0.01
C GLU A 52 -4.59 10.84 -0.26
N VAL A 53 -5.44 11.59 -0.96
CA VAL A 53 -5.14 12.96 -1.41
C VAL A 53 -4.56 13.87 -0.31
N PRO A 54 -5.10 13.89 0.94
CA PRO A 54 -4.50 14.68 2.01
C PRO A 54 -3.04 14.34 2.32
N LYS A 55 -2.68 13.05 2.22
CA LYS A 55 -1.30 12.57 2.38
C LYS A 55 -0.44 13.07 1.23
N THR A 56 -0.93 12.97 -0.01
CA THR A 56 -0.22 13.44 -1.20
C THR A 56 0.06 14.94 -1.11
N VAL A 57 -0.96 15.76 -0.81
CA VAL A 57 -0.80 17.21 -0.59
C VAL A 57 0.25 17.50 0.48
N TRP A 58 0.19 16.80 1.61
CA TRP A 58 1.19 16.97 2.68
C TRP A 58 2.61 16.65 2.22
N ARG A 59 2.81 15.53 1.51
CA ARG A 59 4.13 15.11 1.02
C ARG A 59 4.70 16.06 -0.02
N LEU A 60 3.87 16.59 -0.92
CA LEU A 60 4.27 17.60 -1.90
C LEU A 60 4.65 18.93 -1.23
N ARG A 61 3.91 19.36 -0.20
CA ARG A 61 4.26 20.55 0.59
C ARG A 61 5.57 20.37 1.37
N GLN A 62 5.76 19.22 2.02
CA GLN A 62 6.98 18.91 2.77
C GLN A 62 8.23 18.89 1.89
N SER A 63 8.10 18.35 0.69
CA SER A 63 9.19 18.29 -0.29
C SER A 63 9.43 19.61 -1.02
N GLN A 64 8.50 20.56 -0.87
CA GLN A 64 8.48 21.81 -1.63
C GLN A 64 8.50 21.56 -3.15
N ALA A 65 7.89 20.46 -3.59
CA ALA A 65 7.81 20.04 -4.99
C ALA A 65 7.28 21.18 -5.86
N LYS A 66 7.91 21.36 -7.03
CA LYS A 66 7.52 22.35 -8.03
C LYS A 66 6.85 21.72 -9.21
N ARG A 67 7.26 20.50 -9.57
CA ARG A 67 6.72 19.79 -10.73
C ARG A 67 6.54 18.32 -10.42
N VAL A 68 5.29 17.88 -10.45
CA VAL A 68 4.86 16.57 -9.98
C VAL A 68 4.39 15.73 -11.15
N ALA A 69 5.09 14.63 -11.41
CA ALA A 69 4.62 13.61 -12.34
C ALA A 69 3.59 12.72 -11.63
N LEU A 70 2.45 12.51 -12.28
CA LEU A 70 1.41 11.58 -11.85
C LEU A 70 1.42 10.37 -12.79
N GLN A 71 1.78 9.21 -12.23
CA GLN A 71 1.79 7.95 -12.96
C GLN A 71 0.69 7.05 -12.42
N MET A 72 -0.20 6.61 -13.30
CA MET A 72 -1.37 5.81 -12.92
C MET A 72 -1.56 4.64 -13.90
N PRO A 73 -2.10 3.50 -13.46
CA PRO A 73 -2.59 2.47 -14.37
C PRO A 73 -3.79 2.98 -15.16
N GLU A 74 -4.06 2.34 -16.29
CA GLU A 74 -5.13 2.71 -17.24
C GLU A 74 -6.48 2.93 -16.56
N GLY A 75 -6.88 2.04 -15.65
CA GLY A 75 -8.16 2.14 -14.93
C GLY A 75 -8.31 3.35 -14.00
N LEU A 76 -7.21 4.06 -13.69
CA LEU A 76 -7.22 5.25 -12.84
C LEU A 76 -7.00 6.55 -13.64
N LEU A 77 -6.59 6.48 -14.92
CA LEU A 77 -6.35 7.66 -15.76
C LEU A 77 -7.60 8.53 -15.93
N MET A 78 -8.80 7.95 -15.83
CA MET A 78 -10.06 8.68 -15.84
C MET A 78 -10.20 9.71 -14.70
N PHE A 79 -9.41 9.57 -13.62
CA PHE A 79 -9.37 10.49 -12.48
C PHE A 79 -8.19 11.47 -12.55
N ALA A 80 -7.32 11.34 -13.56
CA ALA A 80 -6.03 12.04 -13.58
C ALA A 80 -6.17 13.56 -13.62
N CYS A 81 -7.06 14.11 -14.46
CA CYS A 81 -7.28 15.55 -14.52
C CYS A 81 -7.84 16.10 -13.20
N THR A 82 -8.79 15.41 -12.58
CA THR A 82 -9.35 15.83 -11.29
C THR A 82 -8.28 15.81 -10.18
N LEU A 83 -7.45 14.77 -10.13
CA LEU A 83 -6.34 14.68 -9.18
C LEU A 83 -5.31 15.79 -9.43
N ALA A 84 -4.95 16.04 -10.70
CA ALA A 84 -4.08 17.14 -11.10
C ALA A 84 -4.62 18.48 -10.58
N ASP A 85 -5.85 18.86 -10.92
CA ASP A 85 -6.47 20.12 -10.49
C ASP A 85 -6.46 20.29 -8.96
N ILE A 86 -6.75 19.22 -8.22
CA ILE A 86 -6.72 19.24 -6.75
C ILE A 86 -5.28 19.48 -6.28
N LEU A 87 -4.31 18.68 -6.74
CA LEU A 87 -2.93 18.80 -6.29
C LEU A 87 -2.34 20.17 -6.63
N GLU A 88 -2.58 20.69 -7.83
CA GLU A 88 -2.15 22.05 -8.22
C GLU A 88 -2.77 23.11 -7.31
N ARG A 89 -4.09 23.06 -7.08
CA ARG A 89 -4.79 24.03 -6.21
C ARG A 89 -4.25 24.04 -4.78
N PHE A 90 -4.00 22.87 -4.21
CA PHE A 90 -3.65 22.76 -2.78
C PHE A 90 -2.14 22.72 -2.51
N THR A 91 -1.29 22.64 -3.53
CA THR A 91 0.18 22.63 -3.34
C THR A 91 0.89 23.75 -4.08
N GLY A 92 0.30 24.29 -5.15
CA GLY A 92 0.94 25.24 -6.05
C GLY A 92 2.04 24.63 -6.93
N ALA A 93 2.21 23.31 -6.91
CA ALA A 93 3.08 22.61 -7.84
C ALA A 93 2.38 22.43 -9.18
N GLU A 94 3.13 22.46 -10.28
CA GLU A 94 2.64 22.09 -11.61
C GLU A 94 2.54 20.56 -11.67
N THR A 95 1.48 20.02 -12.26
CA THR A 95 1.31 18.57 -12.42
C THR A 95 1.48 18.15 -13.88
N ILE A 96 2.08 16.98 -14.08
CA ILE A 96 2.21 16.34 -15.39
C ILE A 96 1.59 14.96 -15.29
N ILE A 97 0.56 14.69 -16.08
CA ILE A 97 -0.04 13.36 -16.18
C ILE A 97 0.81 12.54 -17.15
N MET A 98 1.38 11.43 -16.68
CA MET A 98 2.13 10.51 -17.51
C MET A 98 1.17 9.64 -18.31
N GLY A 99 1.26 9.72 -19.65
CA GLY A 99 0.38 8.98 -20.56
C GLY A 99 0.85 7.57 -20.90
N ASP A 100 2.04 7.17 -20.46
CA ASP A 100 2.57 5.84 -20.70
C ASP A 100 1.85 4.77 -19.87
N VAL A 101 1.68 3.60 -20.47
CA VAL A 101 0.95 2.51 -19.83
C VAL A 101 1.75 1.97 -18.65
N THR A 102 1.13 2.06 -17.46
CA THR A 102 1.71 1.55 -16.22
C THR A 102 1.03 0.25 -15.82
N TYR A 103 1.77 -0.86 -15.93
CA TYR A 103 1.26 -2.21 -15.62
C TYR A 103 1.50 -2.64 -14.16
N GLY A 104 2.34 -1.90 -13.43
CA GLY A 104 2.76 -2.26 -12.07
C GLY A 104 3.82 -1.32 -11.53
N ALA A 105 4.18 -1.48 -10.25
CA ALA A 105 5.31 -0.77 -9.65
C ALA A 105 6.68 -1.18 -10.26
N CYS A 106 6.74 -2.29 -11.01
CA CYS A 106 7.92 -2.63 -11.82
C CYS A 106 8.11 -1.74 -13.06
N CYS A 107 7.14 -0.87 -13.36
CA CYS A 107 7.14 0.06 -14.48
C CYS A 107 7.15 1.52 -14.00
N GLU A 108 7.66 1.80 -12.80
CA GLU A 108 7.89 3.18 -12.40
C GLU A 108 8.81 3.88 -13.41
N ASP A 109 8.38 5.04 -13.91
CA ASP A 109 9.09 5.73 -14.98
C ASP A 109 9.77 7.00 -14.48
N ASP A 110 10.79 6.78 -13.63
CA ASP A 110 11.59 7.86 -13.05
C ASP A 110 12.44 8.59 -14.10
N PHE A 111 12.83 7.91 -15.19
CA PHE A 111 13.59 8.49 -16.29
C PHE A 111 12.77 9.50 -17.07
N THR A 112 11.54 9.14 -17.49
CA THR A 112 10.65 10.07 -18.19
C THR A 112 10.22 11.20 -17.27
N ALA A 113 9.91 10.92 -16.00
CA ALA A 113 9.59 11.97 -15.02
C ALA A 113 10.74 13.00 -14.90
N LYS A 114 12.00 12.55 -14.81
CA LYS A 114 13.17 13.44 -14.81
C LYS A 114 13.35 14.19 -16.13
N ALA A 115 13.15 13.53 -17.27
CA ALA A 115 13.24 14.16 -18.58
C ALA A 115 12.18 15.26 -18.78
N LEU A 116 11.04 15.13 -18.09
CA LEU A 116 9.99 16.14 -18.01
C LEU A 116 10.22 17.17 -16.89
N TRP A 117 11.39 17.15 -16.25
CA TRP A 117 11.79 18.07 -15.18
C TRP A 117 10.89 17.99 -13.93
N ALA A 118 10.27 16.83 -13.69
CA ALA A 118 9.58 16.58 -12.44
C ALA A 118 10.59 16.42 -11.30
N ASP A 119 10.29 16.99 -10.14
CA ASP A 119 11.03 16.82 -8.89
C ASP A 119 10.34 15.86 -7.91
N PHE A 120 9.12 15.45 -8.24
CA PHE A 120 8.34 14.49 -7.49
C PHE A 120 7.53 13.57 -8.42
N LEU A 121 7.41 12.28 -8.08
CA LEU A 121 6.58 11.31 -8.78
C LEU A 121 5.58 10.67 -7.81
N VAL A 122 4.30 10.81 -8.11
CA VAL A 122 3.23 10.08 -7.43
C VAL A 122 2.85 8.89 -8.30
N HIS A 123 3.02 7.68 -7.76
CA HIS A 123 2.70 6.42 -8.44
C HIS A 123 1.47 5.78 -7.78
N ASP A 124 0.33 5.84 -8.47
CA ASP A 124 -0.95 5.35 -7.97
C ASP A 124 -1.20 3.87 -8.34
N GLY A 125 -1.90 3.16 -7.47
CA GLY A 125 -2.49 1.85 -7.73
C GLY A 125 -1.59 0.63 -7.50
N HIS A 126 -0.33 0.79 -7.07
CA HIS A 126 0.59 -0.34 -6.89
C HIS A 126 1.38 -0.27 -5.57
N SER A 127 1.74 -1.44 -5.04
CA SER A 127 2.62 -1.58 -3.88
C SER A 127 4.04 -1.10 -4.16
N CYS A 128 4.69 -0.51 -3.16
CA CYS A 128 6.08 -0.07 -3.26
C CYS A 128 7.02 -1.29 -3.39
N LEU A 129 7.36 -1.69 -4.62
CA LEU A 129 8.27 -2.80 -4.86
C LEU A 129 9.73 -2.37 -5.00
N VAL A 130 9.96 -1.10 -5.33
CA VAL A 130 11.30 -0.56 -5.56
C VAL A 130 11.69 0.35 -4.40
N PRO A 131 12.94 0.24 -3.87
CA PRO A 131 13.41 1.15 -2.85
C PRO A 131 13.44 2.60 -3.35
N ILE A 132 12.78 3.51 -2.63
CA ILE A 132 12.72 4.94 -2.95
C ILE A 132 14.12 5.58 -3.04
N ASP A 133 15.12 5.02 -2.34
CA ASP A 133 16.50 5.54 -2.40
C ASP A 133 17.20 5.25 -3.75
N ALA A 134 16.63 4.41 -4.61
CA ALA A 134 17.18 4.07 -5.92
C ALA A 134 16.90 5.14 -7.00
N THR A 135 15.95 6.05 -6.80
CA THR A 135 15.43 6.97 -7.83
C THR A 135 16.32 8.20 -8.09
N ARG A 136 17.63 8.16 -7.77
CA ARG A 136 18.66 9.15 -8.14
C ARG A 136 18.18 10.62 -8.13
N GLY A 137 17.62 11.08 -7.02
CA GLY A 137 17.24 12.49 -6.81
C GLY A 137 15.80 12.86 -7.16
N LEU A 138 14.98 11.94 -7.68
CA LEU A 138 13.53 12.13 -7.82
C LEU A 138 12.81 11.61 -6.58
N GLN A 139 12.05 12.46 -5.90
CA GLN A 139 11.24 11.99 -4.76
C GLN A 139 10.03 11.23 -5.26
N MET A 140 9.62 10.19 -4.53
CA MET A 140 8.51 9.34 -4.94
C MET A 140 7.53 9.10 -3.78
N LEU A 141 6.25 9.05 -4.12
CA LEU A 141 5.17 8.60 -3.25
C LEU A 141 4.35 7.54 -3.98
N TYR A 142 4.22 6.37 -3.36
CA TYR A 142 3.23 5.40 -3.81
C TYR A 142 1.92 5.61 -3.07
N VAL A 143 0.83 5.53 -3.81
CA VAL A 143 -0.54 5.58 -3.30
C VAL A 143 -1.21 4.29 -3.74
N PHE A 144 -1.64 3.45 -2.79
CA PHE A 144 -2.17 2.12 -3.14
C PHE A 144 -3.54 2.17 -3.80
N VAL A 145 -4.30 3.24 -3.55
CA VAL A 145 -5.68 3.43 -4.00
C VAL A 145 -6.57 2.29 -3.50
N ASP A 146 -6.87 2.31 -2.19
CA ASP A 146 -7.75 1.33 -1.55
C ASP A 146 -9.18 1.46 -2.10
N ILE A 147 -9.75 0.35 -2.54
CA ILE A 147 -11.09 0.26 -3.11
C ILE A 147 -12.02 -0.44 -2.11
N LYS A 148 -13.04 0.29 -1.67
CA LYS A 148 -14.08 -0.23 -0.80
C LYS A 148 -15.01 -1.15 -1.58
N VAL A 149 -15.25 -2.32 -1.01
CA VAL A 149 -16.19 -3.34 -1.48
C VAL A 149 -17.10 -3.76 -0.33
N ASP A 150 -18.24 -4.35 -0.66
CA ASP A 150 -19.15 -4.89 0.35
C ASP A 150 -18.54 -6.16 0.98
N THR A 151 -17.88 -5.95 2.12
CA THR A 151 -17.26 -7.03 2.90
C THR A 151 -18.30 -7.97 3.51
N GLY A 152 -19.51 -7.49 3.80
CA GLY A 152 -20.59 -8.30 4.35
C GLY A 152 -21.06 -9.32 3.32
N HIS A 153 -21.38 -8.85 2.12
CA HIS A 153 -21.75 -9.74 1.02
C HIS A 153 -20.62 -10.72 0.65
N PHE A 154 -19.35 -10.31 0.71
CA PHE A 154 -18.23 -11.22 0.50
C PHE A 154 -18.18 -12.34 1.54
N VAL A 155 -18.28 -11.99 2.83
CA VAL A 155 -18.28 -12.96 3.93
C VAL A 155 -19.47 -13.91 3.82
N ASP A 156 -20.67 -13.40 3.53
CA ASP A 156 -21.87 -14.22 3.36
C ASP A 156 -21.77 -15.14 2.14
N SER A 157 -21.12 -14.68 1.07
CA SER A 157 -20.83 -15.51 -0.10
C SER A 157 -19.87 -16.65 0.24
N VAL A 158 -18.84 -16.41 1.05
CA VAL A 158 -17.95 -17.47 1.55
C VAL A 158 -18.76 -18.46 2.41
N ARG A 159 -19.60 -17.97 3.32
CA ARG A 159 -20.47 -18.80 4.17
C ARG A 159 -21.42 -19.69 3.38
N PHE A 160 -21.96 -19.16 2.28
CA PHE A 160 -22.87 -19.91 1.42
C PHE A 160 -22.19 -21.04 0.66
N ASN A 161 -20.92 -20.87 0.28
CA ASN A 161 -20.23 -21.78 -0.64
C ASN A 161 -19.28 -22.78 0.04
N PHE A 162 -18.89 -22.55 1.30
CA PHE A 162 -17.91 -23.38 2.00
C PHE A 162 -18.41 -23.84 3.36
N ASP A 163 -18.23 -25.13 3.65
CA ASP A 163 -18.55 -25.71 4.95
C ASP A 163 -17.67 -25.11 6.07
N PRO A 164 -18.23 -24.86 7.28
CA PRO A 164 -17.43 -24.45 8.43
C PRO A 164 -16.27 -25.42 8.70
N GLY A 165 -15.12 -24.87 9.06
CA GLY A 165 -13.87 -25.61 9.29
C GLY A 165 -13.00 -25.80 8.04
N SER A 166 -13.49 -25.43 6.85
CA SER A 166 -12.69 -25.44 5.61
C SER A 166 -11.41 -24.59 5.75
N ARG A 167 -10.32 -25.05 5.13
CA ARG A 167 -9.01 -24.39 5.13
C ARG A 167 -8.87 -23.50 3.90
N LEU A 168 -9.20 -22.22 4.07
CA LEU A 168 -9.31 -21.25 2.98
C LEU A 168 -8.06 -20.36 2.92
N ALA A 169 -7.43 -20.29 1.74
CA ALA A 169 -6.40 -19.30 1.48
C ALA A 169 -7.03 -18.04 0.86
N LEU A 170 -7.01 -16.94 1.60
CA LEU A 170 -7.56 -15.66 1.15
C LEU A 170 -6.45 -14.81 0.55
N VAL A 171 -6.63 -14.39 -0.71
CA VAL A 171 -5.66 -13.58 -1.46
C VAL A 171 -6.34 -12.46 -2.24
N SER A 172 -5.59 -11.44 -2.62
CA SER A 172 -6.10 -10.25 -3.31
C SER A 172 -4.97 -9.46 -3.98
N THR A 173 -5.32 -8.41 -4.71
CA THR A 173 -4.39 -7.35 -5.12
C THR A 173 -4.35 -6.23 -4.09
N VAL A 174 -3.36 -5.34 -4.20
CA VAL A 174 -3.14 -4.25 -3.24
C VAL A 174 -4.39 -3.40 -2.97
N GLN A 175 -5.24 -3.19 -3.98
CA GLN A 175 -6.40 -2.30 -3.89
C GLN A 175 -7.50 -2.82 -2.96
N PHE A 176 -7.61 -4.13 -2.72
CA PHE A 176 -8.66 -4.70 -1.86
C PHE A 176 -8.12 -5.34 -0.58
N LEU A 177 -6.84 -5.13 -0.25
CA LEU A 177 -6.22 -5.74 0.94
C LEU A 177 -6.92 -5.36 2.24
N SER A 178 -7.37 -4.11 2.40
CA SER A 178 -8.07 -3.69 3.62
C SER A 178 -9.35 -4.50 3.83
N ALA A 179 -10.12 -4.71 2.75
CA ALA A 179 -11.32 -5.53 2.75
C ALA A 179 -11.00 -7.01 3.01
N LEU A 180 -9.98 -7.55 2.35
CA LEU A 180 -9.50 -8.92 2.57
C LEU A 180 -9.17 -9.19 4.04
N GLN A 181 -8.42 -8.26 4.67
CA GLN A 181 -8.01 -8.37 6.07
C GLN A 181 -9.20 -8.26 7.03
N ALA A 182 -10.18 -7.43 6.71
CA ALA A 182 -11.43 -7.34 7.49
C ALA A 182 -12.22 -8.64 7.42
N SER A 183 -12.51 -9.12 6.21
CA SER A 183 -13.26 -10.35 6.00
C SER A 183 -12.55 -11.58 6.55
N ALA A 184 -11.23 -11.63 6.50
CA ALA A 184 -10.46 -12.71 7.12
C ALA A 184 -10.67 -12.78 8.65
N ARG A 185 -10.77 -11.64 9.34
CA ARG A 185 -11.08 -11.60 10.78
C ARG A 185 -12.50 -12.09 11.07
N ASP A 186 -13.45 -11.73 10.22
CA ASP A 186 -14.85 -12.11 10.38
C ASP A 186 -15.08 -13.61 10.09
N LEU A 187 -14.28 -14.19 9.19
CA LEU A 187 -14.33 -15.62 8.84
C LEU A 187 -13.53 -16.52 9.79
N ALA A 188 -12.50 -15.98 10.47
CA ALA A 188 -11.62 -16.76 11.35
C ALA A 188 -12.31 -17.59 12.45
N PRO A 189 -13.47 -17.20 13.03
CA PRO A 189 -14.18 -18.02 14.01
C PRO A 189 -14.79 -19.30 13.43
N GLU A 190 -15.10 -19.31 12.13
CA GLU A 190 -15.85 -20.38 11.46
C GLU A 190 -14.96 -21.21 10.52
N TYR A 191 -13.84 -20.64 10.05
CA TYR A 191 -12.96 -21.23 9.04
C TYR A 191 -11.50 -21.25 9.48
N CYS A 192 -10.71 -22.17 8.93
CA CYS A 192 -9.26 -22.13 9.06
C CYS A 192 -8.68 -21.21 7.98
N VAL A 193 -8.69 -19.91 8.26
CA VAL A 193 -8.26 -18.87 7.31
C VAL A 193 -6.73 -18.75 7.26
N GLN A 194 -6.18 -18.79 6.06
CA GLN A 194 -4.77 -18.54 5.76
C GLN A 194 -4.64 -17.29 4.90
N ILE A 195 -3.78 -16.35 5.32
CA ILE A 195 -3.42 -15.17 4.54
C ILE A 195 -1.93 -15.30 4.16
N PRO A 196 -1.61 -15.92 3.01
CA PRO A 196 -0.24 -16.21 2.63
C PRO A 196 0.50 -14.92 2.22
N GLN A 197 1.83 -14.91 2.30
CA GLN A 197 2.63 -13.73 1.97
C GLN A 197 3.87 -14.12 1.17
N SER A 198 4.08 -13.47 0.02
CA SER A 198 5.35 -13.50 -0.72
C SER A 198 6.07 -12.17 -0.51
N LYS A 199 7.09 -12.13 0.35
CA LYS A 199 7.83 -10.88 0.62
C LYS A 199 8.46 -10.34 -0.67
N PRO A 200 8.46 -9.00 -0.89
CA PRO A 200 8.13 -7.94 0.06
C PRO A 200 6.63 -7.56 0.13
N LEU A 201 5.74 -8.26 -0.59
CA LEU A 201 4.32 -7.94 -0.65
C LEU A 201 3.64 -8.01 0.72
N SER A 202 2.51 -7.32 0.85
CA SER A 202 1.67 -7.39 2.04
C SER A 202 1.05 -8.78 2.21
N PRO A 203 0.68 -9.20 3.44
CA PRO A 203 -0.04 -10.45 3.64
C PRO A 203 -1.34 -10.49 2.83
N GLY A 204 -1.53 -11.55 2.05
CA GLY A 204 -2.68 -11.78 1.18
C GLY A 204 -2.50 -11.20 -0.21
N GLU A 205 -1.47 -10.37 -0.43
CA GLU A 205 -1.23 -9.75 -1.72
C GLU A 205 -0.55 -10.71 -2.70
N ILE A 206 -1.06 -10.75 -3.93
CA ILE A 206 -0.47 -11.47 -5.06
C ILE A 206 -0.32 -10.57 -6.28
N LEU A 207 0.67 -10.88 -7.11
CA LEU A 207 0.95 -10.23 -8.38
C LEU A 207 0.88 -11.26 -9.52
N GLY A 208 0.71 -10.78 -10.76
CA GLY A 208 0.74 -11.66 -11.93
C GLY A 208 2.07 -12.40 -12.09
N CYS A 209 3.16 -11.83 -11.58
CA CYS A 209 4.49 -12.43 -11.60
C CYS A 209 4.89 -13.11 -10.28
N THR A 210 4.13 -12.93 -9.20
CA THR A 210 4.51 -13.38 -7.85
C THR A 210 3.30 -13.91 -7.10
N ALA A 211 3.27 -15.20 -6.82
CA ALA A 211 2.27 -15.83 -5.97
C ALA A 211 2.91 -16.87 -5.03
N PRO A 212 2.38 -17.03 -3.80
CA PRO A 212 2.90 -17.98 -2.83
C PRO A 212 2.55 -19.42 -3.21
N ARG A 213 3.39 -20.38 -2.80
CA ARG A 213 3.00 -21.79 -2.72
C ARG A 213 2.28 -22.04 -1.41
N LEU A 214 1.16 -22.72 -1.49
CA LEU A 214 0.27 -22.99 -0.37
C LEU A 214 0.54 -24.39 0.21
N PRO A 215 0.21 -24.61 1.49
CA PRO A 215 0.24 -25.94 2.10
C PRO A 215 -0.62 -26.94 1.31
N SER A 216 -0.19 -28.19 1.24
CA SER A 216 -0.90 -29.25 0.49
C SER A 216 -2.27 -29.58 1.06
N ASN A 217 -2.59 -29.14 2.27
CA ASN A 217 -3.89 -29.34 2.90
C ASN A 217 -4.86 -28.17 2.67
N THR A 218 -4.50 -27.10 1.97
CA THR A 218 -5.46 -26.00 1.69
C THR A 218 -6.61 -26.52 0.81
N ASP A 219 -7.85 -26.27 1.24
CA ASP A 219 -9.06 -26.78 0.58
C ASP A 219 -9.46 -25.92 -0.62
N ALA A 220 -9.32 -24.58 -0.51
CA ALA A 220 -9.65 -23.66 -1.59
C ALA A 220 -8.85 -22.34 -1.50
N ILE A 221 -8.64 -21.72 -2.66
CA ILE A 221 -8.16 -20.34 -2.80
C ILE A 221 -9.37 -19.46 -3.05
N VAL A 222 -9.54 -18.39 -2.29
CA VAL A 222 -10.56 -17.36 -2.53
C VAL A 222 -9.84 -16.05 -2.80
N TYR A 223 -9.93 -15.60 -4.05
CA TYR A 223 -9.37 -14.34 -4.51
C TYR A 223 -10.44 -13.27 -4.49
N LEU A 224 -10.19 -12.20 -3.73
CA LEU A 224 -11.01 -11.00 -3.69
C LEU A 224 -10.42 -9.97 -4.65
N GLY A 225 -11.13 -9.65 -5.73
CA GLY A 225 -10.76 -8.56 -6.62
C GLY A 225 -11.06 -8.84 -8.10
N ASP A 226 -10.76 -7.84 -8.90
CA ASP A 226 -11.08 -7.84 -10.32
C ASP A 226 -10.06 -8.60 -11.18
N GLY A 227 -10.49 -8.89 -12.41
CA GLY A 227 -9.67 -9.56 -13.41
C GLY A 227 -9.43 -11.04 -13.10
N ARG A 228 -8.66 -11.72 -13.96
CA ARG A 228 -8.24 -13.12 -13.76
C ARG A 228 -6.74 -13.30 -13.71
N PHE A 229 -5.98 -12.34 -14.23
CA PHE A 229 -4.53 -12.44 -14.37
C PHE A 229 -3.80 -12.73 -13.05
N HIS A 230 -4.15 -12.02 -11.97
CA HIS A 230 -3.59 -12.24 -10.64
C HIS A 230 -4.00 -13.60 -10.05
N LEU A 231 -5.27 -13.98 -10.22
CA LEU A 231 -5.77 -15.28 -9.81
C LEU A 231 -5.07 -16.43 -10.56
N GLU A 232 -4.85 -16.27 -11.87
CA GLU A 232 -4.15 -17.26 -12.70
C GLU A 232 -2.70 -17.48 -12.23
N SER A 233 -2.01 -16.43 -11.75
CA SER A 233 -0.67 -16.56 -11.15
C SER A 233 -0.65 -17.54 -9.95
N ILE A 234 -1.59 -17.41 -9.00
CA ILE A 234 -1.65 -18.31 -7.86
C ILE A 234 -2.18 -19.70 -8.23
N MET A 235 -3.06 -19.81 -9.24
CA MET A 235 -3.50 -21.10 -9.79
C MET A 235 -2.34 -21.85 -10.43
N ILE A 236 -1.47 -21.19 -11.19
CA ILE A 236 -0.28 -21.80 -11.80
C ILE A 236 0.70 -22.26 -10.71
N ALA A 237 0.87 -21.48 -9.63
CA ALA A 237 1.71 -21.87 -8.51
C ALA A 237 1.15 -23.05 -7.70
N ASN A 238 -0.19 -23.24 -7.72
CA ASN A 238 -0.93 -24.21 -6.92
C ASN A 238 -2.02 -24.93 -7.76
N PRO A 239 -1.65 -25.69 -8.80
CA PRO A 239 -2.57 -26.16 -9.85
C PRO A 239 -3.63 -27.17 -9.38
N SER A 240 -3.41 -27.79 -8.22
CA SER A 240 -4.29 -28.81 -7.66
C SER A 240 -5.35 -28.26 -6.71
N ILE A 241 -5.29 -26.97 -6.36
CA ILE A 241 -6.19 -26.36 -5.37
C ILE A 241 -7.30 -25.62 -6.12
N PRO A 242 -8.59 -25.91 -5.84
CA PRO A 242 -9.70 -25.16 -6.39
C PRO A 242 -9.59 -23.66 -6.07
N ALA A 243 -9.81 -22.81 -7.08
CA ALA A 243 -9.69 -21.37 -6.95
C ALA A 243 -11.00 -20.67 -7.33
N TYR A 244 -11.44 -19.75 -6.49
CA TYR A 244 -12.68 -19.01 -6.60
C TYR A 244 -12.37 -17.52 -6.63
N ARG A 245 -13.12 -16.77 -7.44
CA ARG A 245 -13.05 -15.31 -7.49
C ARG A 245 -14.34 -14.72 -6.98
N TYR A 246 -14.19 -13.71 -6.13
CA TYR A 246 -15.23 -12.76 -5.79
C TYR A 246 -14.79 -11.39 -6.29
#